data_AF-A0A6M4NQK2-F1
#
_entry.id   AF-A0A6M4NQK2-F1
#
_cell.length_a   1.000
_cell.length_b   1.000
_cell.length_c   1.000
_cell.angle_alpha   90.00
_cell.angle_beta   90.00
_cell.angle_gamma   90.00
#
_symmetry.space_group_name_H-M   'P 1'
#
loop_
_entity.id
_entity.type
_entity.pdbx_description
1 polymer ?
#
loop_
_entity_poly.entity_id
_entity_poly.type
_entity_poly.pdbx_seq_one_letter_code
_entity_poly.pdbx_strand_id
1 'polypeptide(L)'
;MSAIPLEDDRSAPLKEALAEKSARERFSAETLRRDLAINDADLDTSMTEQAGLYGYYSALYAKAQYEADMAKNRVEIAKARAYKDVRSRLISKGAKFSEALLEAEVILHPDYQDASEMAAKYRMQAEMLRQGLEALKQRRDMLVQKGKSRLEELRGELFLKAPGSLEDKKALARSKLGRAAQPDGE
;
A
#
# COMPACT_ATOMS: atom_id res chain seq x y z
N MET A 1 47.67 -26.20 -29.07
CA MET A 1 46.80 -25.02 -29.26
C MET A 1 45.50 -25.27 -28.49
N SER A 2 45.43 -24.86 -27.22
CA SER A 2 44.20 -24.98 -26.41
C SER A 2 43.35 -23.72 -26.61
N ALA A 3 42.14 -23.90 -27.11
CA ALA A 3 41.15 -22.84 -27.20
C ALA A 3 40.68 -22.46 -25.79
N ILE A 4 40.77 -21.16 -25.47
CA ILE A 4 40.19 -20.56 -24.27
C ILE A 4 38.68 -20.43 -24.52
N PRO A 5 37.79 -20.97 -23.67
CA PRO A 5 36.36 -20.70 -23.77
C PRO A 5 36.11 -19.27 -23.27
N LEU A 6 35.69 -18.38 -24.17
CA LEU A 6 35.06 -17.11 -23.82
C LEU A 6 33.63 -17.42 -23.37
N GLU A 7 33.44 -17.74 -22.09
CA GLU A 7 32.12 -17.62 -21.47
C GLU A 7 31.84 -16.13 -21.22
N ASP A 8 30.82 -15.63 -21.90
CA ASP A 8 30.37 -14.24 -21.86
C ASP A 8 29.68 -13.94 -20.51
N ASP A 9 30.49 -13.61 -19.51
CA ASP A 9 30.11 -13.21 -18.13
C ASP A 9 29.29 -11.90 -18.07
N ARG A 10 28.99 -11.28 -19.21
CA ARG A 10 28.18 -10.05 -19.29
C ARG A 10 26.68 -10.27 -19.04
N SER A 11 26.23 -11.52 -18.97
CA SER A 11 24.81 -11.86 -18.73
C SER A 11 24.44 -12.01 -17.24
N ALA A 12 25.41 -12.25 -16.36
CA ALA A 12 25.19 -12.36 -14.92
C ALA A 12 24.68 -11.06 -14.27
N PRO A 13 25.31 -9.88 -14.48
CA PRO A 13 24.86 -8.65 -13.82
C PRO A 13 23.49 -8.16 -14.31
N LEU A 14 23.10 -8.48 -15.56
CA LEU A 14 21.78 -8.16 -16.09
C LEU A 14 20.68 -9.04 -15.48
N LYS A 15 20.95 -10.34 -15.30
CA LYS A 15 20.02 -11.27 -14.65
C LYS A 15 19.84 -10.93 -13.17
N GLU A 16 20.92 -10.56 -12.50
CA GLU A 16 20.90 -10.16 -11.09
C GLU A 16 20.16 -8.82 -10.91
N ALA A 17 20.43 -7.83 -11.76
CA ALA A 17 19.70 -6.56 -11.74
C ALA A 17 18.21 -6.71 -12.09
N LEU A 18 17.85 -7.62 -13.02
CA LEU A 18 16.45 -7.95 -13.32
C LEU A 18 15.79 -8.70 -12.17
N ALA A 19 16.50 -9.62 -11.50
CA ALA A 19 16.01 -10.31 -10.33
C ALA A 19 15.79 -9.33 -9.16
N GLU A 20 16.72 -8.41 -8.93
CA GLU A 20 16.63 -7.37 -7.89
C GLU A 20 15.51 -6.36 -8.19
N LYS A 21 15.34 -5.98 -9.46
CA LYS A 21 14.22 -5.15 -9.94
C LYS A 21 12.88 -5.89 -9.80
N SER A 22 12.84 -7.18 -10.11
CA SER A 22 11.64 -8.02 -9.96
C SER A 22 11.29 -8.29 -8.48
N ALA A 23 12.28 -8.25 -7.58
CA ALA A 23 12.06 -8.33 -6.14
C ALA A 23 11.48 -7.01 -5.59
N ARG A 24 11.91 -5.85 -6.13
CA ARG A 24 11.29 -4.55 -5.87
C ARG A 24 9.87 -4.44 -6.44
N GLU A 25 9.57 -5.13 -7.53
CA GLU A 25 8.24 -5.15 -8.17
C GLU A 25 7.21 -6.06 -7.47
N ARG A 26 7.62 -6.90 -6.52
CA ARG A 26 6.68 -7.74 -5.78
C ARG A 26 6.11 -6.98 -4.59
N PHE A 27 4.85 -6.60 -4.72
CA PHE A 27 4.02 -6.20 -3.59
C PHE A 27 4.15 -7.23 -2.46
N SER A 28 4.49 -6.74 -1.27
CA SER A 28 4.51 -7.54 -0.03
C SER A 28 4.03 -6.68 1.13
N ALA A 29 3.51 -7.34 2.17
CA ALA A 29 3.10 -6.65 3.39
C ALA A 29 4.26 -5.85 4.03
N GLU A 30 5.50 -6.35 3.91
CA GLU A 30 6.68 -5.70 4.47
C GLU A 30 7.09 -4.45 3.66
N THR A 31 6.99 -4.50 2.33
CA THR A 31 7.20 -3.30 1.50
C THR A 31 6.14 -2.25 1.80
N LEU A 32 4.86 -2.65 1.86
CA LEU A 32 3.77 -1.73 2.20
C LEU A 32 3.97 -1.10 3.59
N ARG A 33 4.37 -1.89 4.59
CA ARG A 33 4.66 -1.40 5.95
C ARG A 33 5.74 -0.33 5.95
N ARG A 34 6.81 -0.52 5.18
CA ARG A 34 7.91 0.45 5.04
C ARG A 34 7.43 1.72 4.35
N ASP A 35 6.71 1.61 3.25
CA ASP A 35 6.21 2.77 2.50
C ASP A 35 5.15 3.57 3.28
N LEU A 36 4.41 2.90 4.16
CA LEU A 36 3.44 3.56 5.05
C LEU A 36 4.09 4.33 6.19
N ALA A 37 5.37 4.08 6.50
CA ALA A 37 6.05 4.76 7.59
C ALA A 37 6.08 6.29 7.37
N ILE A 38 5.98 7.02 8.47
CA ILE A 38 6.13 8.49 8.49
C ILE A 38 7.44 8.78 9.19
N ASN A 39 8.32 9.54 8.53
CA ASN A 39 9.54 10.03 9.15
C ASN A 39 9.25 11.37 9.82
N ASP A 40 9.17 11.38 11.15
CA ASP A 40 8.87 12.60 11.90
C ASP A 40 10.00 13.65 11.85
N ALA A 41 11.24 13.22 11.60
CA ALA A 41 12.37 14.14 11.41
C ALA A 41 12.31 14.86 10.05
N ASP A 42 11.63 14.26 9.07
CA ASP A 42 11.48 14.78 7.71
C ASP A 42 10.04 14.62 7.21
N LEU A 43 9.18 15.45 7.80
CA LEU A 43 7.75 15.45 7.51
C LEU A 43 7.45 15.97 6.10
N ASP A 44 8.28 16.88 5.56
CA ASP A 44 8.08 17.52 4.25
C ASP A 44 8.24 16.51 3.11
N THR A 45 9.28 15.67 3.19
CA THR A 45 9.46 14.54 2.27
C THR A 45 8.29 13.57 2.40
N SER A 46 7.92 13.20 3.62
CA SER A 46 6.80 12.27 3.88
C SER A 46 5.47 12.74 3.28
N MET A 47 5.22 14.05 3.30
CA MET A 47 4.05 14.71 2.69
C MET A 47 4.12 14.73 1.16
N THR A 48 5.28 15.02 0.60
CA THR A 48 5.48 15.12 -0.85
C THR A 48 5.35 13.75 -1.52
N GLU A 49 5.87 12.69 -0.90
CA GLU A 49 5.82 11.33 -1.42
C GLU A 49 4.43 10.70 -1.36
N GLN A 50 3.54 11.16 -0.47
CA GLN A 50 2.22 10.58 -0.22
C GLN A 50 1.39 10.38 -1.49
N ALA A 51 1.34 11.40 -2.37
CA ALA A 51 0.57 11.32 -3.61
C ALA A 51 1.20 10.34 -4.62
N GLY A 52 2.54 10.31 -4.69
CA GLY A 52 3.29 9.39 -5.54
C GLY A 52 3.08 7.93 -5.13
N LEU A 53 3.17 7.64 -3.83
CA LEU A 53 2.87 6.32 -3.28
C LEU A 53 1.43 5.90 -3.62
N TYR A 54 0.45 6.77 -3.38
CA TYR A 54 -0.94 6.45 -3.71
C TYR A 54 -1.13 6.15 -5.20
N GLY A 55 -0.53 6.94 -6.10
CA GLY A 55 -0.59 6.69 -7.54
C GLY A 55 0.04 5.34 -7.94
N TYR A 56 1.21 5.04 -7.39
CA TYR A 56 1.91 3.78 -7.64
C TYR A 56 1.09 2.56 -7.21
N TYR A 57 0.62 2.53 -5.96
CA TYR A 57 -0.20 1.43 -5.44
C TYR A 57 -1.56 1.34 -6.14
N SER A 58 -2.11 2.46 -6.63
CA SER A 58 -3.36 2.45 -7.40
C SER A 58 -3.20 1.75 -8.75
N ALA A 59 -2.06 1.97 -9.42
CA ALA A 59 -1.74 1.29 -10.68
C ALA A 59 -1.55 -0.22 -10.46
N LEU A 60 -0.85 -0.60 -9.39
CA LEU A 60 -0.70 -2.02 -9.01
C LEU A 60 -2.04 -2.67 -8.72
N TYR A 61 -2.91 -1.99 -7.94
CA TYR A 61 -4.25 -2.47 -7.66
C TYR A 61 -5.07 -2.69 -8.93
N ALA A 62 -5.06 -1.74 -9.86
CA ALA A 62 -5.79 -1.87 -11.13
C ALA A 62 -5.33 -3.09 -11.94
N LYS A 63 -4.02 -3.33 -11.99
CA LYS A 63 -3.46 -4.52 -12.65
C LYS A 63 -3.89 -5.82 -11.95
N ALA A 64 -3.76 -5.88 -10.63
CA ALA A 64 -4.14 -7.07 -9.87
C ALA A 64 -5.65 -7.35 -9.97
N GLN A 65 -6.48 -6.30 -10.00
CA GLN A 65 -7.92 -6.43 -10.20
C GLN A 65 -8.25 -7.02 -11.57
N TYR A 66 -7.60 -6.53 -12.63
CA TYR A 66 -7.74 -7.11 -13.97
C TYR A 66 -7.35 -8.59 -14.00
N GLU A 67 -6.23 -8.96 -13.37
CA GLU A 67 -5.78 -10.35 -13.28
C GLU A 67 -6.79 -11.24 -12.54
N ALA A 68 -7.38 -10.74 -11.45
CA ALA A 68 -8.43 -11.43 -10.70
C ALA A 68 -9.69 -11.65 -11.54
N ASP A 69 -10.13 -10.63 -12.29
CA ASP A 69 -11.31 -10.71 -13.16
C ASP A 69 -11.08 -11.69 -14.32
N MET A 70 -9.88 -11.69 -14.90
CA MET A 70 -9.50 -12.65 -15.93
C MET A 70 -9.42 -14.08 -15.38
N ALA A 71 -8.90 -14.27 -14.17
CA ALA A 71 -8.84 -15.58 -13.53
C ALA A 71 -10.24 -16.11 -13.21
N LYS A 72 -11.18 -15.25 -12.79
CA LYS A 72 -12.59 -15.62 -12.62
C LYS A 72 -13.19 -16.18 -13.92
N ASN A 73 -12.93 -15.51 -15.06
CA ASN A 73 -13.40 -16.01 -16.35
C ASN A 73 -12.78 -17.38 -16.71
N ARG A 74 -11.51 -17.60 -16.35
CA ARG A 74 -10.83 -18.89 -16.55
C ARG A 74 -11.45 -20.00 -15.71
N VAL A 75 -11.90 -19.71 -14.48
CA VAL A 75 -12.63 -20.69 -13.65
C VAL A 75 -13.90 -21.16 -14.34
N GLU A 76 -14.68 -20.25 -14.93
CA GLU A 76 -15.91 -20.62 -15.65
C GLU A 76 -15.61 -21.51 -16.87
N ILE A 77 -14.54 -21.19 -17.62
CA ILE A 77 -14.10 -22.01 -18.75
C ILE A 77 -13.64 -23.39 -18.28
N ALA A 78 -12.84 -23.45 -17.21
CA ALA A 78 -12.34 -24.70 -16.63
C ALA A 78 -13.50 -25.57 -16.11
N LYS A 79 -14.49 -24.96 -15.45
CA LYS A 79 -15.72 -25.62 -14.99
C LYS A 79 -16.48 -26.25 -16.15
N ALA A 80 -16.67 -25.51 -17.26
CA ALA A 80 -17.37 -26.02 -18.43
C ALA A 80 -16.62 -27.19 -19.10
N ARG A 81 -15.28 -27.12 -19.16
CA ARG A 81 -14.44 -28.21 -19.67
C ARG A 81 -14.51 -29.45 -18.79
N ALA A 82 -14.35 -29.28 -17.47
CA ALA A 82 -14.46 -30.34 -16.49
C ALA A 82 -15.84 -31.00 -16.54
N TYR A 83 -16.92 -30.22 -16.66
CA TYR A 83 -18.28 -30.76 -16.82
C TYR A 83 -18.42 -31.65 -18.04
N LYS A 84 -17.90 -31.22 -19.20
CA LYS A 84 -17.91 -32.03 -20.41
C LYS A 84 -17.14 -33.33 -20.22
N ASP A 85 -15.93 -33.26 -19.67
CA ASP A 85 -15.06 -34.42 -19.49
C ASP A 85 -15.67 -35.44 -18.51
N VAL A 86 -16.07 -34.99 -17.32
CA VAL A 86 -16.71 -35.84 -16.31
C VAL A 86 -17.97 -36.49 -16.86
N ARG A 87 -18.82 -35.74 -17.56
CA ARG A 87 -20.04 -36.27 -18.17
C ARG A 87 -19.72 -37.35 -19.20
N SER A 88 -18.76 -37.11 -20.10
CA SER A 88 -18.32 -38.11 -21.08
C SER A 88 -17.76 -39.36 -20.42
N ARG A 89 -16.98 -39.22 -19.34
CA ARG A 89 -16.42 -40.33 -18.55
C ARG A 89 -17.48 -41.16 -17.82
N LEU A 90 -18.54 -40.53 -17.30
CA LEU A 90 -19.63 -41.24 -16.62
C LEU A 90 -20.52 -41.99 -17.61
N ILE A 91 -20.81 -41.38 -18.78
CA ILE A 91 -21.55 -42.02 -19.86
C ILE A 91 -20.79 -43.24 -20.40
N SER A 92 -19.48 -43.13 -20.63
CA SER A 92 -18.68 -44.25 -21.15
C SER A 92 -18.59 -45.43 -20.18
N LYS A 93 -18.70 -45.18 -18.87
CA LYS A 93 -18.81 -46.22 -17.84
C LYS A 93 -20.21 -46.83 -17.73
N GLY A 94 -21.19 -46.34 -18.50
CA GLY A 94 -22.59 -46.77 -18.42
C GLY A 94 -23.27 -46.41 -17.10
N ALA A 95 -22.69 -45.48 -16.32
CA ALA A 95 -23.20 -45.12 -15.01
C ALA A 95 -24.43 -44.21 -15.14
N LYS A 96 -25.49 -44.49 -14.39
CA LYS A 96 -26.54 -43.49 -14.14
C LYS A 96 -25.98 -42.47 -13.15
N PHE A 97 -26.09 -41.19 -13.49
CA PHE A 97 -25.68 -40.09 -12.62
C PHE A 97 -26.81 -39.07 -12.52
N SER A 98 -26.89 -38.39 -11.37
CA SER A 98 -27.70 -37.19 -11.21
C SER A 98 -26.87 -35.95 -11.54
N GLU A 99 -27.52 -34.81 -11.82
CA GLU A 99 -26.83 -33.52 -11.99
C GLU A 99 -26.02 -33.15 -10.74
N ALA A 100 -26.54 -33.45 -9.53
CA ALA A 100 -25.83 -33.19 -8.29
C ALA A 100 -24.52 -34.02 -8.16
N LEU A 101 -24.53 -35.29 -8.58
CA LEU A 101 -23.31 -36.11 -8.61
C LEU A 101 -22.31 -35.58 -9.63
N LEU A 102 -22.80 -35.16 -10.81
CA LEU A 102 -21.97 -34.59 -11.85
C LEU A 102 -21.31 -33.28 -11.39
N GLU A 103 -22.05 -32.38 -10.74
CA GLU A 103 -21.50 -31.16 -10.16
C GLU A 103 -20.45 -31.44 -9.08
N ALA A 104 -20.69 -32.41 -8.20
CA ALA A 104 -19.73 -32.81 -7.18
C ALA A 104 -18.41 -33.31 -7.79
N GLU A 105 -18.48 -34.15 -8.82
CA GLU A 105 -17.31 -34.66 -9.54
C GLU A 105 -16.58 -33.56 -10.31
N VAL A 106 -17.29 -32.55 -10.84
CA VAL A 106 -16.68 -31.38 -11.51
C VAL A 106 -15.88 -30.53 -10.54
N ILE A 107 -16.38 -30.33 -9.32
CA ILE A 107 -15.66 -29.58 -8.27
C ILE A 107 -14.35 -30.30 -7.88
N LEU A 108 -14.32 -31.62 -7.99
CA LEU A 108 -13.13 -32.45 -7.73
C LEU A 108 -12.18 -32.54 -8.94
N HIS A 109 -12.55 -31.99 -10.10
CA HIS A 109 -11.73 -32.06 -11.30
C HIS A 109 -10.46 -31.20 -11.15
N PRO A 110 -9.26 -31.73 -11.43
CA PRO A 110 -8.00 -30.99 -11.26
C PRO A 110 -7.98 -29.62 -11.94
N ASP A 111 -8.36 -29.54 -13.22
CA ASP A 111 -8.40 -28.25 -13.95
C ASP A 111 -9.29 -27.20 -13.28
N TYR A 112 -10.41 -27.61 -12.68
CA TYR A 112 -11.29 -26.68 -11.97
C TYR A 112 -10.66 -26.23 -10.65
N GLN A 113 -10.06 -27.16 -9.90
CA GLN A 113 -9.37 -26.87 -8.64
C GLN A 113 -8.20 -25.91 -8.85
N ASP A 114 -7.35 -26.18 -9.84
CA ASP A 114 -6.19 -25.35 -10.17
C ASP A 114 -6.61 -23.93 -10.59
N ALA A 115 -7.62 -23.83 -11.47
CA ALA A 115 -8.14 -22.53 -11.89
C ALA A 115 -8.76 -21.76 -10.71
N SER A 116 -9.50 -22.46 -9.84
CA SER A 116 -10.15 -21.87 -8.66
C SER A 116 -9.14 -21.38 -7.64
N GLU A 117 -8.11 -22.18 -7.33
CA GLU A 117 -7.03 -21.79 -6.43
C GLU A 117 -6.28 -20.57 -6.98
N MET A 118 -5.98 -20.57 -8.28
CA MET A 118 -5.31 -19.44 -8.92
C MET A 118 -6.17 -18.16 -8.88
N ALA A 119 -7.46 -18.27 -9.15
CA ALA A 119 -8.38 -17.13 -9.03
C ALA A 119 -8.47 -16.60 -7.60
N ALA A 120 -8.46 -17.49 -6.59
CA ALA A 120 -8.42 -17.10 -5.20
C ALA A 120 -7.14 -16.33 -4.85
N LYS A 121 -5.98 -16.77 -5.37
CA LYS A 121 -4.68 -16.09 -5.20
C LYS A 121 -4.68 -14.67 -5.79
N TYR A 122 -5.13 -14.51 -7.03
CA TYR A 122 -5.20 -13.17 -7.66
C TYR A 122 -6.16 -12.24 -6.94
N ARG A 123 -7.33 -12.75 -6.52
CA ARG A 123 -8.29 -11.98 -5.73
C ARG A 123 -7.68 -11.52 -4.39
N MET A 124 -6.95 -12.41 -3.71
CA MET A 124 -6.26 -12.06 -2.46
C MET A 124 -5.26 -10.92 -2.69
N GLN A 125 -4.47 -10.97 -3.75
CA GLN A 125 -3.51 -9.91 -4.07
C GLN A 125 -4.19 -8.57 -4.35
N ALA A 126 -5.24 -8.57 -5.16
CA ALA A 126 -6.02 -7.36 -5.43
C ALA A 126 -6.60 -6.77 -4.14
N GLU A 127 -7.15 -7.61 -3.26
CA GLU A 127 -7.72 -7.18 -2.00
C GLU A 127 -6.65 -6.59 -1.06
N MET A 128 -5.47 -7.21 -0.95
CA MET A 128 -4.38 -6.67 -0.15
C MET A 128 -3.94 -5.28 -0.64
N LEU A 129 -3.85 -5.07 -1.96
CA LEU A 129 -3.53 -3.77 -2.55
C LEU A 129 -4.63 -2.74 -2.27
N ARG A 130 -5.91 -3.14 -2.34
CA ARG A 130 -7.05 -2.29 -1.98
C ARG A 130 -6.97 -1.82 -0.54
N GLN A 131 -6.64 -2.72 0.39
CA GLN A 131 -6.45 -2.38 1.80
C GLN A 131 -5.22 -1.49 2.00
N GLY A 132 -4.15 -1.70 1.23
CA GLY A 132 -2.98 -0.80 1.23
C GLY A 132 -3.31 0.63 0.80
N LEU A 133 -4.20 0.81 -0.20
CA LEU A 133 -4.69 2.13 -0.59
C LEU A 133 -5.48 2.80 0.54
N GLU A 134 -6.25 2.05 1.31
CA GLU A 134 -6.97 2.58 2.47
C GLU A 134 -6.00 3.00 3.57
N ALA A 135 -4.98 2.18 3.84
CA ALA A 135 -3.92 2.54 4.77
C ALA A 135 -3.17 3.82 4.33
N LEU A 136 -2.96 4.02 3.03
CA LEU A 136 -2.37 5.26 2.51
C LEU A 136 -3.28 6.47 2.74
N LYS A 137 -4.61 6.33 2.69
CA LYS A 137 -5.52 7.43 3.05
C LYS A 137 -5.42 7.77 4.54
N GLN A 138 -5.34 6.75 5.40
CA GLN A 138 -5.13 6.95 6.84
C GLN A 138 -3.77 7.64 7.10
N ARG A 139 -2.71 7.24 6.38
CA ARG A 139 -1.39 7.90 6.42
C ARG A 139 -1.49 9.37 6.05
N ARG A 140 -2.20 9.72 4.96
CA ARG A 140 -2.45 11.11 4.57
C ARG A 140 -3.09 11.91 5.71
N ASP A 141 -4.13 11.37 6.33
CA ASP A 141 -4.84 12.06 7.40
C ASP A 141 -3.91 12.27 8.61
N MET A 142 -3.09 11.29 8.95
CA MET A 142 -2.05 11.42 9.98
C MET A 142 -1.01 12.50 9.65
N LEU A 143 -0.53 12.57 8.41
CA LEU A 143 0.40 13.62 7.97
C LEU A 143 -0.21 15.01 8.10
N VAL A 144 -1.48 15.17 7.72
CA VAL A 144 -2.20 16.45 7.87
C VAL A 144 -2.29 16.85 9.35
N GLN A 145 -2.59 15.92 10.25
CA GLN A 145 -2.63 16.22 11.68
C GLN A 145 -1.25 16.59 12.24
N LYS A 146 -0.20 15.84 11.89
CA LYS A 146 1.19 16.16 12.29
C LYS A 146 1.62 17.54 11.78
N GLY A 147 1.27 17.89 10.54
CA GLY A 147 1.55 19.22 9.97
C GLY A 147 0.85 20.35 10.73
N LYS A 148 -0.41 20.15 11.12
CA LYS A 148 -1.15 21.11 11.95
C LYS A 148 -0.51 21.29 13.32
N SER A 149 -0.18 20.18 14.00
CA SER A 149 0.49 20.24 15.31
C SER A 149 1.80 21.03 15.25
N ARG A 150 2.64 20.76 14.24
CA ARG A 150 3.91 21.49 14.05
C ARG A 150 3.72 22.99 13.83
N LEU A 151 2.68 23.37 13.09
CA LEU A 151 2.35 24.80 12.88
C LEU A 151 1.89 25.46 14.17
N GLU A 152 1.08 24.78 14.98
CA GLU A 152 0.62 25.29 16.28
C GLU A 152 1.76 25.42 17.29
N GLU A 153 2.68 24.46 17.32
CA GLU A 153 3.93 24.56 18.11
C GLU A 153 4.74 25.79 17.71
N LEU A 154 4.94 25.99 16.39
CA LEU A 154 5.67 27.15 15.87
C LEU A 154 4.98 28.47 16.25
N ARG A 155 3.65 28.53 16.18
CA ARG A 155 2.86 29.70 16.61
C ARG A 155 3.01 29.96 18.11
N GLY A 156 2.94 28.93 18.94
CA GLY A 156 3.14 29.03 20.38
C GLY A 156 4.54 29.54 20.73
N GLU A 157 5.57 29.02 20.07
CA GLU A 157 6.94 29.50 20.24
C GLU A 157 7.12 30.96 19.82
N LEU A 158 6.55 31.36 18.68
CA LEU A 158 6.59 32.74 18.22
C LEU A 158 5.88 33.68 19.21
N PHE A 159 4.75 33.25 19.78
CA PHE A 159 4.04 34.01 20.80
C PHE A 159 4.88 34.21 22.07
N LEU A 160 5.60 33.18 22.51
CA LEU A 160 6.51 33.26 23.66
C LEU A 160 7.75 34.14 23.40
N LYS A 161 8.27 34.12 22.16
CA LYS A 161 9.48 34.85 21.75
C LYS A 161 9.21 36.29 21.29
N ALA A 162 7.96 36.68 21.06
CA ALA A 162 7.61 38.00 20.56
C ALA A 162 7.90 39.10 21.62
N PRO A 163 8.62 40.19 21.27
CA PRO A 163 8.88 41.29 22.18
C PRO A 163 7.56 42.00 22.54
N GLY A 164 7.29 42.15 23.84
CA GLY A 164 5.99 42.60 24.33
C GLY A 164 5.11 41.44 24.82
N SER A 165 5.74 40.41 25.38
CA SER A 165 5.07 39.34 26.13
C SER A 165 4.06 39.93 27.11
N LEU A 166 3.03 39.16 27.48
CA LEU A 166 2.05 39.61 28.47
C LEU A 166 2.74 40.02 29.79
N GLU A 167 3.88 39.42 30.11
CA GLU A 167 4.73 39.82 31.23
C GLU A 167 5.44 41.15 30.99
N ASP A 168 6.00 41.40 29.80
CA ASP A 168 6.60 42.69 29.45
C ASP A 168 5.56 43.82 29.50
N LYS A 169 4.35 43.56 29.00
CA LYS A 169 3.23 44.51 29.04
C LYS A 169 2.73 44.74 30.46
N LYS A 170 2.67 43.69 31.30
CA LYS A 170 2.34 43.81 32.73
C LYS A 170 3.42 44.54 33.52
N ALA A 171 4.70 44.28 33.23
CA ALA A 171 5.84 44.96 33.84
C ALA A 171 5.86 46.44 33.47
N LEU A 172 5.63 46.78 32.20
CA LEU A 172 5.51 48.14 31.72
C LEU A 172 4.31 48.87 32.33
N ALA A 173 3.16 48.20 32.48
CA ALA A 173 1.99 48.76 33.14
C ALA A 173 2.24 49.03 34.63
N ARG A 174 2.90 48.11 35.34
CA ARG A 174 3.30 48.28 36.75
C ARG A 174 4.30 49.42 36.93
N SER A 175 5.28 49.57 36.03
CA SER A 175 6.26 50.67 36.13
C SER A 175 5.62 52.04 35.87
N LYS A 176 4.65 52.12 34.95
CA LYS A 176 3.87 53.35 34.70
C LYS A 176 2.98 53.72 35.89
N LEU A 177 2.37 52.74 36.56
CA LEU A 177 1.58 52.95 37.77
C LEU A 177 2.43 53.39 38.97
N GLY A 178 3.63 52.80 39.15
CA GLY A 178 4.56 53.21 40.21
C GLY A 178 5.10 54.63 40.04
N ARG A 179 5.32 55.08 38.80
CA ARG A 179 5.82 56.42 38.49
C ARG A 179 4.75 57.52 38.62
N ALA A 180 3.47 57.17 38.51
CA ALA A 180 2.35 58.09 38.75
C ALA A 180 2.02 58.27 40.25
N ALA A 181 2.57 57.42 41.12
CA ALA A 181 2.32 57.42 42.57
C ALA A 181 3.40 58.19 43.39
N GLN A 182 4.45 58.70 42.75
CA GLN A 182 5.35 59.69 43.33
C GLN A 182 4.93 61.07 42.81
N PRO A 183 4.09 61.83 43.55
CA PRO A 183 3.91 63.24 43.24
C PRO A 183 5.25 63.94 43.51
N ASP A 184 5.68 64.78 42.57
CA ASP A 184 6.85 65.64 42.71
C ASP A 184 6.74 66.41 44.03
N GLY A 185 7.60 66.05 44.98
CA GLY A 185 7.81 66.81 46.19
C GLY A 185 8.78 67.94 45.88
N GLU A 186 8.23 69.13 45.67
CA GLU A 186 8.57 70.43 46.32
C GLU A 186 7.80 71.57 45.64
#